data_AF-A0A2W5P9P5-F1
#
_entry.id   AF-A0A2W5P9P5-F1
#
_cell.length_a   1.000
_cell.length_b   1.000
_cell.length_c   1.000
_cell.angle_alpha   90.00
_cell.angle_beta   90.00
_cell.angle_gamma   90.00
#
_symmetry.space_group_name_H-M   'P 1'
#
loop_
_entity.id
_entity.type
_entity.pdbx_description
1 polymer ?
#
loop_
_entity_poly.entity_id
_entity_poly.type
_entity_poly.pdbx_seq_one_letter_code
_entity_poly.pdbx_strand_id
1 'polypeptide(L)'
;MRVVTLPAPDDLDAWREAARGLIADDVPPDRIVWQVGATATDLFATDGSQPAPRHDRGAGAFRVPRAFLTLAGDVALHRDAERFALLYTLLWRLREAPKLLEDHADPLVRRLEGLAKSVRRDIHKMRAFLRFRSVADEGGERYVAWFEPEHHIVRANAAFFVNRFASMRWSILTPDTSIHWDGAMLSEGPPALRGDAPDGDPIGEVWKTYYASIFNPARVKVKAMLKEMPRKYWKNMPESALVPQLLAGAQARESGMIAQARDEARGEVGGNRQAAWEALREEAMTCTRCHLHRHATQTVFGEGPVDAAMMFVGEQPGDQEDLAGHPFVGPAGQMFDRALADAGVPRAATYVTNAVKHFKFEPRGRRRIHAKPDAGEIEACRWWIEQEQMLLRPKVTVALGATAARSLFGKVMTIGRERGRALRLPDGGEAWITVHPSYLLRLPDEAARQSEYARFVDDLKLAYAAVGG
;
A
#
# COMPACT_ATOMS: atom_id res chain seq x y z
N MET A 1 14.09 -11.07 41.03
CA MET A 1 13.41 -10.68 39.78
C MET A 1 13.88 -9.27 39.47
N ARG A 2 14.35 -8.97 38.24
CA ARG A 2 14.80 -7.64 37.84
C ARG A 2 13.65 -6.92 37.16
N VAL A 3 13.35 -5.70 37.61
CA VAL A 3 12.31 -4.87 36.99
C VAL A 3 12.97 -3.86 36.06
N VAL A 4 12.55 -3.83 34.80
CA VAL A 4 13.01 -2.86 33.79
C VAL A 4 11.86 -1.96 33.42
N THR A 5 12.04 -0.66 33.67
CA THR A 5 11.07 0.38 33.33
C THR A 5 11.51 1.11 32.06
N LEU A 6 10.68 1.05 31.02
CA LEU A 6 10.86 1.81 29.80
C LEU A 6 10.16 3.19 29.90
N PRO A 7 10.76 4.28 29.41
CA PRO A 7 10.17 5.62 29.50
C PRO A 7 8.87 5.77 28.70
N ALA A 8 8.80 5.14 27.53
CA ALA A 8 7.67 5.23 26.62
C ALA A 8 7.34 3.85 26.00
N PRO A 9 6.09 3.63 25.56
CA PRO A 9 5.63 2.32 25.10
C PRO A 9 6.26 1.85 23.78
N ASP A 10 6.79 2.76 22.99
CA ASP A 10 7.43 2.54 21.67
C ASP A 10 8.94 2.77 21.71
N ASP A 11 9.54 2.90 22.90
CA ASP A 11 10.97 3.20 23.09
C ASP A 11 11.86 1.96 22.90
N LEU A 12 12.12 1.63 21.64
CA LEU A 12 13.01 0.54 21.27
C LEU A 12 14.45 0.79 21.75
N ASP A 13 14.92 2.04 21.78
CA ASP A 13 16.31 2.32 22.12
C ASP A 13 16.58 2.12 23.62
N ALA A 14 15.68 2.57 24.49
CA ALA A 14 15.74 2.24 25.92
C ALA A 14 15.66 0.72 26.15
N TRP A 15 14.79 0.02 25.40
CA TRP A 15 14.73 -1.44 25.46
C TRP A 15 16.06 -2.09 25.03
N ARG A 16 16.69 -1.62 23.94
CA ARG A 16 17.97 -2.14 23.45
C ARG A 16 19.10 -1.92 24.46
N GLU A 17 19.12 -0.77 25.12
CA GLU A 17 20.10 -0.47 26.16
C GLU A 17 19.95 -1.42 27.36
N ALA A 18 18.73 -1.54 27.88
CA ALA A 18 18.44 -2.46 28.99
C ALA A 18 18.72 -3.93 28.62
N ALA A 19 18.30 -4.36 27.43
CA ALA A 19 18.52 -5.73 26.95
C ALA A 19 20.01 -6.06 26.82
N ARG A 20 20.87 -5.12 26.39
CA ARG A 20 22.33 -5.32 26.36
C ARG A 20 22.90 -5.54 27.74
N GLY A 21 22.50 -4.74 28.73
CA GLY A 21 22.94 -4.90 30.13
C GLY A 21 22.50 -6.25 30.71
N LEU A 22 21.24 -6.63 30.50
CA LEU A 22 20.70 -7.91 30.97
C LEU A 22 21.39 -9.13 30.33
N ILE A 23 21.73 -9.05 29.04
CA ILE A 23 22.49 -10.09 28.35
C ILE A 23 23.93 -10.17 28.87
N ALA A 24 24.58 -9.02 29.11
CA ALA A 24 25.93 -8.99 29.67
C ALA A 24 25.99 -9.58 31.09
N ASP A 25 24.93 -9.39 31.87
CA ASP A 25 24.74 -9.94 33.22
C ASP A 25 24.19 -11.38 33.24
N ASP A 26 24.01 -12.00 32.06
CA ASP A 26 23.48 -13.36 31.90
C ASP A 26 22.13 -13.58 32.62
N VAL A 27 21.24 -12.58 32.58
CA VAL A 27 19.93 -12.64 33.24
C VAL A 27 18.92 -13.36 32.34
N PRO A 28 18.35 -14.51 32.76
CA PRO A 28 17.41 -15.26 31.94
C PRO A 28 16.04 -14.57 31.85
N PRO A 29 15.27 -14.79 30.76
CA PRO A 29 14.01 -14.09 30.51
C PRO A 29 12.95 -14.20 31.62
N ASP A 30 12.86 -15.34 32.30
CA ASP A 30 11.91 -15.62 33.39
C ASP A 30 12.18 -14.80 34.66
N ARG A 31 13.37 -14.17 34.76
CA ARG A 31 13.76 -13.33 35.89
C ARG A 31 13.54 -11.85 35.66
N ILE A 32 12.94 -11.46 34.54
CA ILE A 32 12.77 -10.05 34.15
C ILE A 32 11.30 -9.67 34.06
N VAL A 33 10.94 -8.55 34.68
CA VAL A 33 9.64 -7.89 34.49
C VAL A 33 9.88 -6.64 33.65
N TRP A 34 9.20 -6.56 32.51
CA TRP A 34 9.20 -5.39 31.65
C TRP A 34 7.96 -4.54 31.94
N GLN A 35 8.15 -3.26 32.22
CA GLN A 35 7.07 -2.30 32.43
C GLN A 35 7.33 -1.00 31.68
N VAL A 36 6.27 -0.24 31.39
CA VAL A 36 6.34 1.06 30.72
C VAL A 36 5.80 2.12 31.68
N GLY A 37 6.58 3.17 31.94
CA GLY A 37 6.22 4.20 32.90
C GLY A 37 6.09 3.70 34.34
N ALA A 38 5.43 4.49 35.20
CA ALA A 38 5.31 4.24 36.64
C ALA A 38 4.20 3.23 37.02
N THR A 39 3.71 2.41 36.08
CA THR A 39 2.62 1.49 36.34
C THR A 39 3.12 0.29 37.16
N ALA A 40 2.91 0.32 38.48
CA ALA A 40 3.18 -0.81 39.35
C ALA A 40 2.32 -2.00 38.93
N THR A 41 2.93 -2.97 38.24
CA THR A 41 2.18 -4.08 37.63
C THR A 41 2.05 -5.29 38.56
N ASP A 42 2.61 -5.25 39.77
CA ASP A 42 2.62 -6.41 40.66
C ASP A 42 2.18 -6.06 42.08
N LEU A 43 1.04 -6.61 42.49
CA LEU A 43 0.49 -6.50 43.85
C LEU A 43 1.32 -7.31 44.88
N PHE A 44 2.29 -8.11 44.42
CA PHE A 44 3.16 -8.96 45.24
C PHE A 44 4.64 -8.58 45.17
N ALA A 45 5.00 -7.44 44.55
CA ALA A 45 6.37 -6.93 44.58
C ALA A 45 6.71 -6.34 45.95
N THR A 46 6.87 -7.19 46.96
CA THR A 46 7.41 -6.81 48.27
C THR A 46 8.91 -6.47 48.15
N ASP A 47 9.26 -5.21 48.43
CA ASP A 47 10.50 -4.67 49.04
C ASP A 47 11.89 -5.22 48.65
N GLY A 48 12.03 -5.90 47.51
CA GLY A 48 13.31 -6.47 47.05
C GLY A 48 13.75 -6.03 45.64
N SER A 49 13.04 -5.12 44.99
CA SER A 49 13.33 -4.70 43.62
C SER A 49 14.56 -3.78 43.57
N GLN A 50 15.74 -4.34 43.29
CA GLN A 50 16.90 -3.55 42.89
C GLN A 50 16.67 -2.96 41.49
N PRO A 51 16.79 -1.63 41.31
CA PRO A 51 16.87 -1.03 39.98
C PRO A 51 18.01 -1.70 39.21
N ALA A 52 17.79 -2.00 37.92
CA ALA A 52 18.86 -2.51 37.08
C ALA A 52 20.05 -1.52 37.12
N PRO A 53 21.29 -1.97 37.42
CA PRO A 53 22.45 -1.10 37.43
C PRO A 53 22.67 -0.47 36.04
N ARG A 54 23.07 0.81 36.00
CA ARG A 54 23.51 1.46 34.76
C ARG A 54 24.89 0.91 34.41
N HIS A 55 24.96 0.07 33.37
CA HIS A 55 26.22 -0.57 32.98
C HIS A 55 27.12 0.38 32.20
N ASP A 56 28.40 0.37 32.53
CA ASP A 56 29.45 1.01 31.76
C ASP A 56 29.75 0.20 30.48
N ARG A 57 30.13 0.89 29.40
CA ARG A 57 30.26 0.31 28.05
C ARG A 57 31.48 -0.61 27.96
N GLY A 58 31.38 -1.85 28.42
CA GLY A 58 32.49 -2.80 28.25
C GLY A 58 32.30 -4.19 28.80
N ALA A 59 31.56 -5.06 28.10
CA ALA A 59 31.75 -6.52 28.16
C ALA A 59 31.11 -7.19 26.91
N GLY A 60 31.90 -8.02 26.20
CA GLY A 60 31.51 -8.98 25.16
C GLY A 60 30.37 -8.61 24.19
N ALA A 61 30.67 -8.02 23.04
CA ALA A 61 29.65 -7.65 22.05
C ALA A 61 29.06 -8.88 21.32
N PHE A 62 27.91 -9.38 21.82
CA PHE A 62 27.04 -10.28 21.08
C PHE A 62 26.49 -9.60 19.81
N ARG A 63 26.74 -10.18 18.63
CA ARG A 63 26.24 -9.66 17.35
C ARG A 63 24.88 -10.25 17.01
N VAL A 64 23.90 -9.39 16.78
CA VAL A 64 22.56 -9.79 16.31
C VAL A 64 22.40 -9.59 14.79
N PRO A 65 21.63 -10.47 14.10
CA PRO A 65 21.30 -10.29 12.69
C PRO A 65 20.51 -9.00 12.44
N ARG A 66 20.68 -8.39 11.26
CA ARG A 66 19.89 -7.21 10.85
C ARG A 66 18.38 -7.50 10.83
N ALA A 67 18.00 -8.72 10.44
CA ALA A 67 16.61 -9.16 10.44
C ALA A 67 15.96 -9.07 11.83
N PHE A 68 16.73 -9.38 12.90
CA PHE A 68 16.26 -9.20 14.28
C PHE A 68 15.92 -7.75 14.57
N LEU A 69 16.81 -6.81 14.20
CA LEU A 69 16.61 -5.38 14.46
C LEU A 69 15.38 -4.84 13.72
N THR A 70 15.14 -5.29 12.48
CA THR A 70 13.93 -4.93 11.73
C THR A 70 12.67 -5.48 12.40
N LEU A 71 12.68 -6.76 12.81
CA LEU A 71 11.56 -7.38 13.51
C LEU A 71 11.29 -6.67 14.85
N ALA A 72 12.33 -6.40 15.64
CA ALA A 72 12.22 -5.68 16.91
C ALA A 72 11.66 -4.26 16.72
N GLY A 73 12.04 -3.58 15.64
CA GLY A 73 11.47 -2.30 15.22
C GLY A 73 9.95 -2.35 15.06
N ASP A 74 9.45 -3.31 14.30
CA ASP A 74 7.99 -3.47 14.09
C ASP A 74 7.29 -3.90 15.39
N VAL A 75 7.83 -4.89 16.12
CA VAL A 75 7.19 -5.46 17.32
C VAL A 75 7.12 -4.46 18.47
N ALA A 76 8.14 -3.62 18.67
CA ALA A 76 8.18 -2.63 19.75
C ALA A 76 6.98 -1.67 19.71
N LEU A 77 6.42 -1.42 18.52
CA LEU A 77 5.26 -0.55 18.34
C LEU A 77 3.93 -1.24 18.69
N HIS A 78 3.88 -2.55 18.84
CA HIS A 78 2.62 -3.26 19.14
C HIS A 78 2.10 -2.90 20.56
N ARG A 79 0.79 -3.00 20.80
CA ARG A 79 0.20 -2.77 22.15
C ARG A 79 0.26 -3.97 23.09
N ASP A 80 0.88 -5.07 22.68
CA ASP A 80 0.91 -6.29 23.49
C ASP A 80 1.87 -6.06 24.66
N ALA A 81 1.41 -6.24 25.90
CA ALA A 81 2.19 -5.98 27.11
C ALA A 81 3.46 -6.86 27.18
N GLU A 82 3.44 -8.05 26.59
CA GLU A 82 4.55 -9.01 26.61
C GLU A 82 5.59 -8.74 25.51
N ARG A 83 5.34 -7.81 24.58
CA ARG A 83 6.19 -7.61 23.38
C ARG A 83 7.69 -7.50 23.69
N PHE A 84 8.06 -6.76 24.73
CA PHE A 84 9.45 -6.54 25.14
C PHE A 84 10.05 -7.77 25.82
N ALA A 85 9.24 -8.53 26.58
CA ALA A 85 9.64 -9.81 27.15
C ALA A 85 9.86 -10.86 26.06
N LEU A 86 8.98 -10.92 25.05
CA LEU A 86 9.10 -11.82 23.90
C LEU A 86 10.33 -11.49 23.06
N LEU A 87 10.58 -10.20 22.80
CA LEU A 87 11.79 -9.74 22.10
C LEU A 87 13.07 -10.11 22.86
N TYR A 88 13.06 -9.97 24.20
CA TYR A 88 14.22 -10.35 25.01
C TYR A 88 14.42 -11.87 25.03
N THR A 89 13.34 -12.63 25.10
CA THR A 89 13.38 -14.10 25.01
C THR A 89 13.98 -14.55 23.68
N LEU A 90 13.60 -13.91 22.57
CA LEU A 90 14.17 -14.21 21.26
C LEU A 90 15.66 -13.83 21.22
N LEU A 91 16.02 -12.64 21.74
CA LEU A 91 17.40 -12.19 21.84
C LEU A 91 18.28 -13.17 22.62
N TRP A 92 17.78 -13.68 23.74
CA TRP A 92 18.44 -14.68 24.57
C TRP A 92 18.71 -15.97 23.79
N ARG A 93 17.68 -16.51 23.12
CA ARG A 93 17.79 -17.75 22.33
C ARG A 93 18.72 -17.60 21.12
N LEU A 94 18.84 -16.41 20.54
CA LEU A 94 19.77 -16.14 19.43
C LEU A 94 21.24 -16.31 19.81
N ARG A 95 21.60 -16.32 21.10
CA ARG A 95 22.97 -16.61 21.57
C ARG A 95 23.39 -18.04 21.24
N GLU A 96 22.47 -18.98 21.39
CA GLU A 96 22.70 -20.40 21.20
C GLU A 96 22.31 -20.87 19.79
N ALA A 97 21.30 -20.23 19.20
CA ALA A 97 20.78 -20.54 17.87
C ALA A 97 20.77 -19.31 16.95
N PRO A 98 21.92 -18.92 16.34
CA PRO A 98 22.01 -17.72 15.51
C PRO A 98 21.08 -17.70 14.28
N LYS A 99 20.68 -18.89 13.80
CA LYS A 99 19.76 -19.07 12.66
C LYS A 99 18.30 -19.22 13.06
N LEU A 100 17.93 -19.04 14.34
CA LEU A 100 16.56 -19.23 14.82
C LEU A 100 15.54 -18.36 14.05
N LEU A 101 15.94 -17.18 13.57
CA LEU A 101 15.08 -16.32 12.76
C LEU A 101 14.72 -16.88 11.38
N GLU A 102 15.45 -17.88 10.89
CA GLU A 102 15.15 -18.59 9.64
C GLU A 102 14.10 -19.70 9.85
N ASP A 103 13.87 -20.11 11.10
CA ASP A 103 12.86 -21.10 11.47
C ASP A 103 11.49 -20.43 11.72
N HIS A 104 10.75 -20.23 10.63
CA HIS A 104 9.39 -19.67 10.68
C HIS A 104 8.35 -20.61 11.35
N ALA A 105 8.72 -21.86 11.67
CA ALA A 105 7.86 -22.77 12.41
C ALA A 105 8.00 -22.61 13.94
N ASP A 106 9.08 -21.97 14.41
CA ASP A 106 9.29 -21.70 15.83
C ASP A 106 8.14 -20.85 16.40
N PRO A 107 7.48 -21.28 17.50
CA PRO A 107 6.32 -20.58 18.05
C PRO A 107 6.59 -19.13 18.48
N LEU A 108 7.78 -18.83 18.98
CA LEU A 108 8.16 -17.47 19.40
C LEU A 108 8.38 -16.58 18.19
N VAL A 109 9.10 -17.08 17.17
CA VAL A 109 9.31 -16.35 15.90
C VAL A 109 7.97 -16.06 15.23
N ARG A 110 7.11 -17.07 15.08
CA ARG A 110 5.77 -16.91 14.49
C ARG A 110 4.89 -15.92 15.27
N ARG A 111 4.95 -15.92 16.61
CA ARG A 111 4.23 -14.94 17.44
C ARG A 111 4.71 -13.53 17.17
N LEU A 112 6.04 -13.31 17.18
CA LEU A 112 6.64 -12.00 16.93
C LEU A 112 6.37 -11.50 15.50
N GLU A 113 6.45 -12.37 14.49
CA GLU A 113 6.10 -12.03 13.10
C GLU A 113 4.61 -11.64 12.97
N GLY A 114 3.72 -12.29 13.72
CA GLY A 114 2.31 -11.93 13.79
C GLY A 114 2.08 -10.52 14.36
N LEU A 115 2.76 -10.18 15.47
CA LEU A 115 2.73 -8.84 16.04
C LEU A 115 3.26 -7.80 15.05
N ALA A 116 4.42 -8.06 14.45
CA ALA A 116 5.01 -7.18 13.43
C ALA A 116 4.09 -6.97 12.23
N LYS A 117 3.44 -8.04 11.74
CA LYS A 117 2.46 -7.95 10.65
C LYS A 117 1.27 -7.07 11.01
N SER A 118 0.77 -7.14 12.25
CA SER A 118 -0.34 -6.28 12.70
C SER A 118 0.06 -4.81 12.73
N VAL A 119 1.25 -4.51 13.25
CA VAL A 119 1.84 -3.16 13.24
C VAL A 119 1.97 -2.62 11.82
N ARG A 120 2.58 -3.39 10.90
CA ARG A 120 2.74 -2.96 9.49
C ARG A 120 1.39 -2.66 8.81
N ARG A 121 0.36 -3.44 9.14
CA ARG A 121 -1.01 -3.21 8.64
C ARG A 121 -1.61 -1.92 9.21
N ASP A 122 -1.43 -1.63 10.49
CA ASP A 122 -1.90 -0.39 11.11
C ASP A 122 -1.18 0.85 10.54
N ILE A 123 0.14 0.74 10.35
CA ILE A 123 0.94 1.73 9.62
C ILE A 123 0.37 1.98 8.23
N HIS A 124 0.08 0.93 7.48
CA HIS A 124 -0.53 1.04 6.15
C HIS A 124 -1.90 1.72 6.21
N LYS A 125 -2.77 1.35 7.17
CA LYS A 125 -4.07 1.99 7.39
C LYS A 125 -3.92 3.49 7.64
N MET A 126 -3.01 3.89 8.52
CA MET A 126 -2.76 5.31 8.80
C MET A 126 -2.36 6.05 7.53
N ARG A 127 -1.42 5.52 6.75
CA ARG A 127 -0.97 6.15 5.49
C ARG A 127 -2.05 6.21 4.42
N ALA A 128 -2.90 5.19 4.34
CA ALA A 128 -3.94 5.08 3.30
C ALA A 128 -5.20 5.89 3.63
N PHE A 129 -5.60 5.97 4.90
CA PHE A 129 -6.90 6.51 5.32
C PHE A 129 -6.83 7.84 6.06
N LEU A 130 -5.66 8.31 6.50
CA LEU A 130 -5.54 9.64 7.10
C LEU A 130 -5.94 10.71 6.08
N ARG A 131 -6.82 11.63 6.49
CA ARG A 131 -7.30 12.74 5.66
C ARG A 131 -7.14 14.05 6.43
N PHE A 132 -6.48 15.01 5.79
CA PHE A 132 -6.27 16.33 6.33
C PHE A 132 -7.42 17.27 5.97
N ARG A 133 -7.79 18.13 6.92
CA ARG A 133 -8.81 19.18 6.77
C ARG A 133 -8.18 20.54 7.01
N SER A 134 -8.42 21.50 6.12
CA SER A 134 -7.93 22.86 6.29
C SER A 134 -8.69 23.58 7.41
N VAL A 135 -7.96 24.31 8.23
CA VAL A 135 -8.42 25.13 9.36
C VAL A 135 -7.64 26.44 9.31
N ALA A 136 -8.35 27.56 9.40
CA ALA A 136 -7.71 28.84 9.61
C ALA A 136 -7.32 28.98 11.09
N ASP A 137 -6.04 29.27 11.35
CA ASP A 137 -5.46 29.49 12.68
C ASP A 137 -4.71 30.84 12.67
N GLU A 138 -4.28 31.35 13.83
CA GLU A 138 -3.59 32.64 13.98
C GLU A 138 -2.31 32.74 13.12
N GLY A 139 -1.70 31.61 12.78
CA GLY A 139 -0.54 31.51 11.89
C GLY A 139 -0.85 31.24 10.40
N GLY A 140 -2.11 31.32 9.97
CA GLY A 140 -2.55 31.00 8.61
C GLY A 140 -3.20 29.61 8.49
N GLU A 141 -3.17 29.04 7.28
CA GLU A 141 -3.82 27.76 6.98
C GLU A 141 -3.08 26.57 7.63
N ARG A 142 -3.81 25.75 8.39
CA ARG A 142 -3.32 24.54 9.05
C ARG A 142 -4.20 23.35 8.70
N TYR A 143 -3.57 22.21 8.45
CA TYR A 143 -4.23 20.98 8.02
C TYR A 143 -4.32 19.97 9.17
N VAL A 144 -5.52 19.67 9.66
CA VAL A 144 -5.74 18.80 10.83
C VAL A 144 -6.36 17.47 10.41
N ALA A 145 -5.84 16.36 10.94
CA ALA A 145 -6.35 15.02 10.71
C ALA A 145 -6.55 14.27 12.05
N TRP A 146 -7.61 13.47 12.14
CA TRP A 146 -7.86 12.58 13.28
C TRP A 146 -7.60 11.13 12.89
N PHE A 147 -6.92 10.36 13.75
CA PHE A 147 -6.71 8.92 13.56
C PHE A 147 -6.70 8.17 14.89
N GLU A 148 -7.23 6.95 14.90
CA GLU A 148 -7.27 6.06 16.08
C GLU A 148 -6.43 4.81 15.84
N PRO A 149 -5.13 4.83 16.18
CA PRO A 149 -4.24 3.74 15.88
C PRO A 149 -4.45 2.53 16.82
N GLU A 150 -4.39 1.33 16.24
CA GLU A 150 -4.43 0.07 17.02
C GLU A 150 -3.11 -0.14 17.80
N HIS A 151 -2.02 0.48 17.34
CA HIS A 151 -0.67 0.29 17.85
C HIS A 151 0.06 1.65 18.07
N HIS A 152 1.22 1.66 18.71
CA HIS A 152 2.02 2.87 18.97
C HIS A 152 2.78 3.33 17.71
N ILE A 153 2.05 3.64 16.64
CA ILE A 153 2.62 3.83 15.29
C ILE A 153 2.81 5.30 14.88
N VAL A 154 2.32 6.25 15.68
CA VAL A 154 2.23 7.67 15.29
C VAL A 154 3.61 8.27 15.08
N ARG A 155 4.51 8.12 16.05
CA ARG A 155 5.91 8.62 15.95
C ARG A 155 6.66 7.97 14.81
N ALA A 156 6.52 6.65 14.64
CA ALA A 156 7.14 5.89 13.55
C ALA A 156 6.67 6.34 12.16
N ASN A 157 5.49 6.95 12.05
CA ASN A 157 4.97 7.47 10.78
C ASN A 157 5.23 8.97 10.56
N ALA A 158 5.69 9.71 11.55
CA ALA A 158 5.84 11.16 11.44
C ALA A 158 6.72 11.56 10.24
N ALA A 159 7.86 10.88 10.05
CA ALA A 159 8.76 11.15 8.92
C ALA A 159 8.10 10.93 7.55
N PHE A 160 7.19 9.95 7.43
CA PHE A 160 6.44 9.73 6.18
C PHE A 160 5.57 10.95 5.84
N PHE A 161 4.85 11.50 6.83
CA PHE A 161 4.00 12.65 6.62
C PHE A 161 4.79 13.94 6.42
N VAL A 162 5.90 14.13 7.14
CA VAL A 162 6.81 15.28 6.93
C VAL A 162 7.34 15.28 5.51
N ASN A 163 7.85 14.15 5.02
CA ASN A 163 8.40 14.07 3.67
C ASN A 163 7.33 14.28 2.58
N ARG A 164 6.10 13.79 2.81
CA ARG A 164 5.02 13.85 1.81
C ARG A 164 4.29 15.19 1.77
N PHE A 165 4.24 15.90 2.89
CA PHE A 165 3.48 17.13 3.10
C PHE A 165 4.35 18.24 3.72
N ALA A 166 5.63 18.30 3.31
CA ALA A 166 6.61 19.24 3.87
C ALA A 166 6.20 20.72 3.72
N SER A 167 5.51 21.05 2.62
CA SER A 167 5.10 22.42 2.28
C SER A 167 3.83 22.90 2.99
N MET A 168 3.22 22.06 3.84
CA MET A 168 1.96 22.33 4.52
C MET A 168 2.19 22.34 6.02
N ARG A 169 1.49 23.20 6.77
CA ARG A 169 1.43 23.11 8.24
C ARG A 169 0.35 22.13 8.61
N TRP A 170 0.66 21.07 9.36
CA TRP A 170 -0.33 20.03 9.65
C TRP A 170 -0.25 19.49 11.08
N SER A 171 -1.36 18.92 11.54
CA SER A 171 -1.51 18.27 12.84
C SER A 171 -2.19 16.91 12.66
N ILE A 172 -1.64 15.86 13.25
CA ILE A 172 -2.28 14.56 13.36
C ILE A 172 -2.62 14.33 14.83
N LEU A 173 -3.92 14.26 15.10
CA LEU A 173 -4.49 14.11 16.42
C LEU A 173 -4.87 12.66 16.64
N THR A 174 -4.43 12.07 17.75
CA THR A 174 -4.79 10.71 18.15
C THR A 174 -5.09 10.63 19.65
N PRO A 175 -5.77 9.57 20.12
CA PRO A 175 -6.06 9.38 21.53
C PRO A 175 -4.84 9.17 22.44
N ASP A 176 -3.67 8.81 21.91
CA ASP A 176 -2.47 8.52 22.72
C ASP A 176 -1.39 9.60 22.62
N THR A 177 -1.35 10.34 21.51
CA THR A 177 -0.39 11.42 21.25
C THR A 177 -0.85 12.25 20.05
N SER A 178 -0.33 13.46 19.92
CA SER A 178 -0.51 14.27 18.71
C SER A 178 0.85 14.64 18.12
N ILE A 179 0.93 14.74 16.80
CA ILE A 179 2.15 15.21 16.13
C ILE A 179 1.82 16.41 15.24
N HIS A 180 2.68 17.41 15.27
CA HIS A 180 2.49 18.69 14.61
C HIS A 180 3.71 19.03 13.77
N TRP A 181 3.47 19.53 12.57
CA TRP A 181 4.49 20.02 11.67
C TRP A 181 4.16 21.46 11.28
N ASP A 182 5.09 22.38 11.55
CA ASP A 182 4.91 23.81 11.29
C ASP A 182 5.57 24.28 9.98
N GLY A 183 6.11 23.37 9.17
CA GLY A 183 6.88 23.67 7.96
C GLY A 183 8.40 23.61 8.14
N ALA A 184 8.89 23.59 9.39
CA ALA A 184 10.32 23.53 9.70
C ALA A 184 10.66 22.50 10.79
N MET A 185 9.82 22.36 11.81
CA MET A 185 10.04 21.51 12.96
C MET A 185 8.83 20.60 13.23
N LEU A 186 9.14 19.34 13.55
CA LEU A 186 8.17 18.39 14.05
C LEU A 186 8.13 18.50 15.58
N SER A 187 6.94 18.69 16.13
CA SER A 187 6.71 18.70 17.57
C SER A 187 5.64 17.68 17.95
N GLU A 188 5.76 17.17 19.19
CA GLU A 188 4.79 16.26 19.78
C GLU A 188 3.91 17.01 20.77
N GLY A 189 2.61 16.75 20.71
CA GLY A 189 1.58 17.29 21.58
C GLY A 189 0.92 16.19 22.42
N PRO A 190 0.11 16.59 23.41
CA PRO A 190 -0.63 15.64 24.24
C PRO A 190 -1.64 14.81 23.41
N PRO A 191 -2.17 13.73 23.99
CA PRO A 191 -3.41 13.11 23.55
C PRO A 191 -4.48 14.15 23.20
N ALA A 192 -5.13 13.97 22.06
CA ALA A 192 -6.24 14.81 21.65
C ALA A 192 -7.56 14.04 21.75
N LEU A 193 -8.66 14.77 21.84
CA LEU A 193 -10.00 14.26 21.70
C LEU A 193 -10.49 14.45 20.28
N ARG A 194 -11.43 13.61 19.85
CA ARG A 194 -11.97 13.70 18.50
C ARG A 194 -12.58 15.08 18.18
N GLY A 195 -13.18 15.74 19.16
CA GLY A 195 -13.77 17.07 19.03
C GLY A 195 -12.74 18.19 18.82
N ASP A 196 -11.45 17.91 19.00
CA ASP A 196 -10.37 18.87 18.72
C ASP A 196 -10.04 18.94 17.22
N ALA A 197 -10.55 17.99 16.42
CA ALA A 197 -10.51 18.06 14.97
C ALA A 197 -11.79 18.75 14.43
N PRO A 198 -11.69 19.57 13.36
CA PRO A 198 -12.82 20.34 12.85
C PRO A 198 -14.00 19.46 12.42
N ASP A 199 -15.22 19.86 12.83
CA ASP A 199 -16.48 19.33 12.32
C ASP A 199 -16.95 20.15 11.11
N GLY A 200 -17.22 19.48 9.99
CA GLY A 200 -17.65 20.14 8.75
C GLY A 200 -17.22 19.35 7.51
N ASP A 201 -18.18 19.12 6.63
CA ASP A 201 -18.07 18.21 5.49
C ASP A 201 -18.27 18.99 4.17
N PRO A 202 -17.21 19.29 3.41
CA PRO A 202 -17.37 19.84 2.06
C PRO A 202 -17.71 18.79 0.99
N ILE A 203 -17.83 17.50 1.33
CA ILE A 203 -17.92 16.39 0.36
C ILE A 203 -19.09 15.42 0.70
N GLY A 204 -20.06 15.85 1.48
CA GLY A 204 -21.12 14.96 1.99
C GLY A 204 -22.09 14.40 0.95
N GLU A 205 -22.40 15.14 -0.12
CA GLU A 205 -23.42 14.70 -1.09
C GLU A 205 -22.84 13.79 -2.20
N VAL A 206 -21.58 13.99 -2.60
CA VAL A 206 -20.91 13.15 -3.61
C VAL A 206 -20.56 11.76 -3.03
N TRP A 207 -20.20 11.71 -1.74
CA TRP A 207 -19.79 10.48 -1.07
C TRP A 207 -20.96 9.56 -0.64
N LYS A 208 -22.13 10.14 -0.30
CA LYS A 208 -23.35 9.36 -0.01
C LYS A 208 -23.84 8.58 -1.23
N THR A 209 -23.72 9.16 -2.42
CA THR A 209 -24.08 8.54 -3.70
C THR A 209 -23.13 7.39 -4.03
N TYR A 210 -21.84 7.56 -3.72
CA TYR A 210 -20.83 6.52 -3.83
C TYR A 210 -21.12 5.35 -2.87
N TYR A 211 -21.40 5.57 -1.58
CA TYR A 211 -21.60 4.45 -0.64
C TYR A 211 -22.96 3.74 -0.75
N ALA A 212 -24.02 4.44 -1.12
CA ALA A 212 -25.36 3.85 -1.32
C ALA A 212 -25.42 2.90 -2.51
N SER A 213 -24.54 3.07 -3.51
CA SER A 213 -24.50 2.24 -4.72
C SER A 213 -23.65 0.96 -4.59
N ILE A 214 -22.82 0.83 -3.55
CA ILE A 214 -21.94 -0.34 -3.31
C ILE A 214 -22.47 -1.29 -2.24
N PHE A 215 -23.50 -0.89 -1.47
CA PHE A 215 -24.06 -1.67 -0.36
C PHE A 215 -25.07 -2.71 -0.86
N ASN A 216 -24.63 -3.97 -1.03
CA ASN A 216 -25.51 -5.11 -1.37
C ASN A 216 -26.00 -5.81 -0.08
N PRO A 217 -27.29 -5.68 0.30
CA PRO A 217 -27.82 -6.23 1.56
C PRO A 217 -27.70 -7.76 1.65
N ALA A 218 -27.75 -8.46 0.51
CA ALA A 218 -27.69 -9.92 0.44
C ALA A 218 -26.26 -10.50 0.58
N ARG A 219 -25.21 -9.65 0.54
CA ARG A 219 -23.80 -10.06 0.73
C ARG A 219 -23.20 -9.63 2.07
N VAL A 220 -23.98 -9.02 2.95
CA VAL A 220 -23.49 -8.62 4.27
C VAL A 220 -23.34 -9.86 5.14
N LYS A 221 -22.12 -10.41 5.21
CA LYS A 221 -21.72 -11.26 6.33
C LYS A 221 -21.55 -10.35 7.55
N VAL A 222 -22.66 -10.04 8.22
CA VAL A 222 -22.72 -9.09 9.36
C VAL A 222 -21.62 -9.39 10.37
N LYS A 223 -21.33 -10.67 10.64
CA LYS A 223 -20.23 -11.10 11.53
C LYS A 223 -18.81 -10.80 11.00
N ALA A 224 -18.57 -10.83 9.69
CA ALA A 224 -17.26 -10.52 9.08
C ALA A 224 -17.05 -9.01 8.92
N MET A 225 -18.11 -8.27 8.58
CA MET A 225 -18.10 -6.80 8.56
C MET A 225 -17.88 -6.24 9.98
N LEU A 226 -18.51 -6.80 11.01
CA LEU A 226 -18.27 -6.42 12.40
C LEU A 226 -16.88 -6.83 12.93
N LYS A 227 -16.21 -7.78 12.26
CA LYS A 227 -14.86 -8.29 12.61
C LYS A 227 -13.75 -7.46 11.97
N GLU A 228 -13.89 -7.09 10.70
CA GLU A 228 -12.96 -6.21 9.98
C GLU A 228 -13.23 -4.71 10.26
N MET A 229 -14.46 -4.39 10.69
CA MET A 229 -14.92 -3.03 10.96
C MET A 229 -15.71 -2.98 12.29
N PRO A 230 -15.02 -3.05 13.44
CA PRO A 230 -15.64 -3.00 14.76
C PRO A 230 -16.55 -1.76 14.92
N ARG A 231 -17.74 -1.97 15.48
CA ARG A 231 -18.79 -0.95 15.71
C ARG A 231 -18.31 0.37 16.33
N LYS A 232 -17.19 0.34 17.08
CA LYS A 232 -16.59 1.53 17.70
C LYS A 232 -16.10 2.57 16.68
N TYR A 233 -15.64 2.17 15.48
CA TYR A 233 -15.15 3.07 14.44
C TYR A 233 -16.26 3.69 13.58
N TRP A 234 -17.50 3.22 13.74
CA TRP A 234 -18.63 3.65 12.90
C TRP A 234 -19.00 5.11 13.17
N LYS A 235 -18.82 5.58 14.41
CA LYS A 235 -19.08 6.98 14.78
C LYS A 235 -18.22 7.99 14.00
N ASN A 236 -17.12 7.54 13.40
CA ASN A 236 -16.16 8.34 12.64
C ASN A 236 -16.44 8.34 11.12
N MET A 237 -17.49 7.64 10.68
CA MET A 237 -17.88 7.48 9.28
C MET A 237 -19.34 7.97 9.05
N PRO A 238 -19.55 9.03 8.24
CA PRO A 238 -20.89 9.55 7.88
C PRO A 238 -21.85 8.50 7.31
N GLU A 239 -21.32 7.42 6.73
CA GLU A 239 -22.05 6.35 6.04
C GLU A 239 -22.75 5.40 7.03
N SER A 240 -22.30 5.37 8.28
CA SER A 240 -22.87 4.53 9.33
C SER A 240 -24.24 5.03 9.82
N ALA A 241 -24.58 6.30 9.60
CA ALA A 241 -25.88 6.88 9.93
C ALA A 241 -27.01 6.30 9.07
N LEU A 242 -26.68 5.81 7.86
CA LEU A 242 -27.61 5.15 6.95
C LEU A 242 -27.81 3.66 7.29
N VAL A 243 -26.90 3.05 8.05
CA VAL A 243 -26.91 1.60 8.34
C VAL A 243 -28.17 1.14 9.09
N PRO A 244 -28.72 1.88 10.09
CA PRO A 244 -29.99 1.50 10.72
C PRO A 244 -31.20 1.56 9.77
N GLN A 245 -31.27 2.56 8.88
CA GLN A 245 -32.35 2.69 7.88
C GLN A 245 -32.22 1.63 6.77
N LEU A 246 -30.99 1.30 6.37
CA LEU A 246 -30.69 0.23 5.42
C LEU A 246 -31.00 -1.16 6.00
N LEU A 247 -30.78 -1.38 7.31
CA LEU A 247 -31.15 -2.60 8.03
C LEU A 247 -32.67 -2.72 8.25
N ALA A 248 -33.35 -1.63 8.63
CA ALA A 248 -34.79 -1.61 8.83
C ALA A 248 -35.57 -1.84 7.52
N GLY A 249 -35.06 -1.34 6.40
CA GLY A 249 -35.60 -1.62 5.06
C GLY A 249 -35.16 -2.96 4.45
N ALA A 250 -34.25 -3.71 5.07
CA ALA A 250 -33.73 -4.97 4.53
C ALA A 250 -34.69 -6.14 4.78
N GLN A 251 -35.34 -6.25 5.95
CA GLN A 251 -36.25 -7.35 6.26
C GLN A 251 -37.55 -7.32 5.43
N ALA A 252 -38.10 -6.12 5.17
CA ALA A 252 -39.29 -5.96 4.33
C ALA A 252 -38.99 -6.23 2.84
N ARG A 253 -37.78 -5.89 2.37
CA ARG A 253 -37.32 -6.16 0.99
C ARG A 253 -36.87 -7.61 0.80
N GLU A 254 -36.35 -8.28 1.82
CA GLU A 254 -35.96 -9.71 1.78
C GLU A 254 -37.15 -10.62 1.47
N SER A 255 -38.31 -10.36 2.07
CA SER A 255 -39.53 -11.14 1.84
C SER A 255 -40.12 -10.93 0.43
N GLY A 256 -39.97 -9.72 -0.14
CA GLY A 256 -40.36 -9.43 -1.53
C GLY A 256 -39.36 -9.93 -2.57
N MET A 257 -38.07 -9.83 -2.29
CA MET A 257 -36.98 -10.29 -3.17
C MET A 257 -36.92 -11.81 -3.32
N ILE A 258 -37.32 -12.60 -2.31
CA ILE A 258 -37.34 -14.07 -2.45
C ILE A 258 -38.40 -14.53 -3.47
N ALA A 259 -39.52 -13.81 -3.57
CA ALA A 259 -40.56 -14.09 -4.56
C ALA A 259 -40.12 -13.69 -5.97
N GLN A 260 -39.42 -12.56 -6.10
CA GLN A 260 -38.94 -12.01 -7.39
C GLN A 260 -37.66 -12.69 -7.90
N ALA A 261 -36.81 -13.22 -7.01
CA ALA A 261 -35.56 -13.93 -7.33
C ALA A 261 -35.76 -15.28 -8.04
N ARG A 262 -36.98 -15.85 -8.06
CA ARG A 262 -37.26 -17.04 -8.88
C ARG A 262 -37.42 -16.70 -10.35
N ASP A 263 -37.79 -15.47 -10.69
CA ASP A 263 -37.97 -15.01 -12.07
C ASP A 263 -36.71 -14.33 -12.64
N GLU A 264 -35.86 -13.74 -11.80
CA GLU A 264 -34.69 -12.93 -12.21
C GLU A 264 -33.34 -13.70 -12.29
N ALA A 265 -33.32 -15.03 -12.19
CA ALA A 265 -32.12 -15.87 -12.34
C ALA A 265 -31.47 -15.86 -13.76
N ARG A 266 -31.73 -14.82 -14.57
CA ARG A 266 -31.29 -14.68 -15.97
C ARG A 266 -30.47 -13.40 -16.30
N GLY A 267 -30.04 -12.56 -15.34
CA GLY A 267 -29.27 -11.31 -15.61
C GLY A 267 -28.01 -11.08 -14.76
N GLU A 268 -26.97 -10.48 -15.35
CA GLU A 268 -25.52 -10.50 -15.00
C GLU A 268 -25.04 -9.67 -13.77
N VAL A 269 -23.93 -10.12 -13.15
CA VAL A 269 -23.22 -9.51 -12.00
C VAL A 269 -22.01 -8.67 -12.50
N GLY A 270 -22.14 -7.34 -12.64
CA GLY A 270 -21.02 -6.49 -13.14
C GLY A 270 -20.93 -5.03 -12.63
N GLY A 271 -22.01 -4.44 -12.10
CA GLY A 271 -22.08 -2.98 -11.89
C GLY A 271 -21.05 -2.32 -10.95
N ASN A 272 -20.68 -2.96 -9.83
CA ASN A 272 -19.91 -2.27 -8.79
C ASN A 272 -18.41 -2.08 -9.13
N ARG A 273 -17.83 -2.94 -9.97
CA ARG A 273 -16.42 -2.81 -10.37
C ARG A 273 -16.23 -1.73 -11.42
N GLN A 274 -17.20 -1.63 -12.34
CA GLN A 274 -17.23 -0.62 -13.38
C GLN A 274 -17.29 0.79 -12.78
N ALA A 275 -18.19 1.04 -11.84
CA ALA A 275 -18.31 2.35 -11.18
C ALA A 275 -17.03 2.75 -10.41
N ALA A 276 -16.37 1.80 -9.74
CA ALA A 276 -15.11 2.07 -9.04
C ALA A 276 -13.97 2.40 -10.02
N TRP A 277 -13.96 1.80 -11.20
CA TRP A 277 -13.00 2.12 -12.25
C TRP A 277 -13.23 3.50 -12.85
N GLU A 278 -14.49 3.86 -13.07
CA GLU A 278 -14.87 5.20 -13.56
C GLU A 278 -14.43 6.28 -12.59
N ALA A 279 -14.69 6.12 -11.29
CA ALA A 279 -14.24 7.05 -10.26
C ALA A 279 -12.71 7.16 -10.18
N LEU A 280 -11.99 6.04 -10.28
CA LEU A 280 -10.51 6.04 -10.29
C LEU A 280 -9.97 6.78 -11.52
N ARG A 281 -10.60 6.54 -12.68
CA ARG A 281 -10.25 7.22 -13.94
C ARG A 281 -10.50 8.73 -13.82
N GLU A 282 -11.63 9.15 -13.26
CA GLU A 282 -11.94 10.57 -13.03
C GLU A 282 -10.90 11.26 -12.13
N GLU A 283 -10.48 10.62 -11.03
CA GLU A 283 -9.39 11.15 -10.19
C GLU A 283 -8.09 11.28 -11.01
N ALA A 284 -7.79 10.30 -11.86
CA ALA A 284 -6.57 10.30 -12.67
C ALA A 284 -6.49 11.49 -13.63
N MET A 285 -7.62 11.92 -14.20
CA MET A 285 -7.68 13.04 -15.15
C MET A 285 -7.23 14.38 -14.56
N THR A 286 -7.17 14.51 -13.23
CA THR A 286 -6.74 15.72 -12.53
C THR A 286 -5.38 15.54 -11.83
N CYS A 287 -4.64 14.49 -12.15
CA CYS A 287 -3.45 14.09 -11.42
C CYS A 287 -2.29 15.09 -11.54
N THR A 288 -1.81 15.57 -10.39
CA THR A 288 -0.63 16.47 -10.28
C THR A 288 0.58 15.82 -9.57
N ARG A 289 0.59 14.48 -9.40
CA ARG A 289 1.60 13.72 -8.62
C ARG A 289 3.06 13.90 -9.10
N CYS A 290 3.29 14.27 -10.35
CA CYS A 290 4.62 14.61 -10.89
C CYS A 290 4.52 15.77 -11.88
N HIS A 291 5.66 16.36 -12.26
CA HIS A 291 5.68 17.58 -13.09
C HIS A 291 5.19 17.39 -14.55
N LEU A 292 5.07 16.15 -15.03
CA LEU A 292 4.67 15.87 -16.42
C LEU A 292 3.28 16.40 -16.80
N HIS A 293 2.36 16.51 -15.82
CA HIS A 293 1.02 17.07 -16.05
C HIS A 293 1.03 18.52 -16.57
N ARG A 294 2.13 19.26 -16.37
CA ARG A 294 2.24 20.67 -16.77
C ARG A 294 2.38 20.87 -18.27
N HIS A 295 2.86 19.85 -18.99
CA HIS A 295 3.23 19.96 -20.40
C HIS A 295 2.46 18.98 -21.29
N ALA A 296 2.04 17.84 -20.72
CA ALA A 296 1.11 16.93 -21.38
C ALA A 296 -0.23 17.63 -21.67
N THR A 297 -0.94 17.18 -22.71
CA THR A 297 -2.25 17.73 -23.06
C THR A 297 -3.32 17.25 -22.08
N GLN A 298 -3.25 15.97 -21.72
CA GLN A 298 -4.17 15.33 -20.79
C GLN A 298 -3.56 14.07 -20.19
N THR A 299 -4.21 13.52 -19.16
CA THR A 299 -3.89 12.18 -18.68
C THR A 299 -4.42 11.13 -19.67
N VAL A 300 -3.58 10.15 -20.01
CA VAL A 300 -4.00 8.95 -20.74
C VAL A 300 -4.01 7.80 -19.75
N PHE A 301 -5.21 7.44 -19.30
CA PHE A 301 -5.43 6.34 -18.37
C PHE A 301 -5.42 4.98 -19.10
N GLY A 302 -5.59 3.88 -18.37
CA GLY A 302 -5.75 2.57 -18.98
C GLY A 302 -7.16 2.33 -19.51
N GLU A 303 -7.32 1.41 -20.45
CA GLU A 303 -8.60 1.08 -21.09
C GLU A 303 -8.76 -0.43 -21.33
N GLY A 304 -10.00 -0.90 -21.21
CA GLY A 304 -10.40 -2.29 -21.40
C GLY A 304 -11.49 -2.71 -20.40
N PRO A 305 -11.96 -3.96 -20.47
CA PRO A 305 -12.98 -4.45 -19.55
C PRO A 305 -12.42 -4.56 -18.14
N VAL A 306 -13.23 -4.20 -17.14
CA VAL A 306 -12.80 -4.17 -15.73
C VAL A 306 -12.60 -5.55 -15.11
N ASP A 307 -12.97 -6.61 -15.82
CA ASP A 307 -12.74 -8.00 -15.48
C ASP A 307 -11.71 -8.68 -16.40
N ALA A 308 -10.93 -7.89 -17.15
CA ALA A 308 -9.85 -8.39 -18.00
C ALA A 308 -8.92 -9.32 -17.22
N ALA A 309 -8.81 -10.57 -17.67
CA ALA A 309 -7.90 -11.54 -17.08
C ALA A 309 -6.43 -11.26 -17.42
N MET A 310 -6.17 -10.40 -18.41
CA MET A 310 -4.84 -10.04 -18.89
C MET A 310 -4.70 -8.51 -18.99
N MET A 311 -3.62 -8.00 -18.40
CA MET A 311 -3.28 -6.57 -18.39
C MET A 311 -1.96 -6.33 -19.11
N PHE A 312 -1.86 -5.31 -19.95
CA PHE A 312 -0.64 -4.87 -20.60
C PHE A 312 -0.23 -3.49 -20.10
N VAL A 313 1.06 -3.32 -19.81
CA VAL A 313 1.62 -2.06 -19.32
C VAL A 313 2.74 -1.62 -20.26
N GLY A 314 2.55 -0.48 -20.92
CA GLY A 314 3.56 0.23 -21.70
C GLY A 314 4.39 1.22 -20.89
N GLU A 315 5.21 2.02 -21.57
CA GLU A 315 6.09 3.01 -20.92
C GLU A 315 5.34 4.28 -20.52
N GLN A 316 4.84 5.02 -21.51
CA GLN A 316 4.09 6.27 -21.35
C GLN A 316 3.25 6.52 -22.61
N PRO A 317 2.32 7.48 -22.61
CA PRO A 317 1.59 7.87 -23.81
C PRO A 317 2.56 8.52 -24.81
N GLY A 318 2.33 8.33 -26.10
CA GLY A 318 3.01 9.06 -27.16
C GLY A 318 2.26 10.33 -27.57
N ASP A 319 2.72 10.93 -28.66
CA ASP A 319 2.15 12.16 -29.22
C ASP A 319 0.68 12.01 -29.61
N GLN A 320 0.31 10.89 -30.25
CA GLN A 320 -1.07 10.63 -30.68
C GLN A 320 -1.96 10.25 -29.50
N GLU A 321 -1.45 9.44 -28.57
CA GLU A 321 -2.15 9.05 -27.35
C GLU A 321 -2.47 10.27 -26.49
N ASP A 322 -1.51 11.18 -26.29
CA ASP A 322 -1.70 12.41 -25.51
C ASP A 322 -2.78 13.33 -26.08
N LEU A 323 -2.94 13.37 -27.41
CA LEU A 323 -4.00 14.15 -28.05
C LEU A 323 -5.34 13.42 -28.04
N ALA A 324 -5.33 12.11 -28.22
CA ALA A 324 -6.53 11.29 -28.31
C ALA A 324 -7.13 10.94 -26.93
N GLY A 325 -6.33 10.91 -25.86
CA GLY A 325 -6.76 10.47 -24.54
C GLY A 325 -6.81 8.94 -24.36
N HIS A 326 -6.37 8.18 -25.37
CA HIS A 326 -6.48 6.71 -25.44
C HIS A 326 -5.09 6.06 -25.53
N PRO A 327 -4.82 4.97 -24.78
CA PRO A 327 -3.53 4.28 -24.81
C PRO A 327 -3.38 3.43 -26.08
N PHE A 328 -2.15 3.39 -26.64
CA PHE A 328 -1.79 2.54 -27.79
C PHE A 328 -2.62 2.79 -29.07
N VAL A 329 -2.83 4.06 -29.44
CA VAL A 329 -3.49 4.42 -30.71
C VAL A 329 -2.52 4.79 -31.84
N GLY A 330 -1.27 5.08 -31.51
CA GLY A 330 -0.23 5.45 -32.49
C GLY A 330 0.39 4.25 -33.20
N PRO A 331 1.50 4.46 -33.95
CA PRO A 331 2.16 3.40 -34.72
C PRO A 331 2.61 2.19 -33.89
N ALA A 332 3.05 2.42 -32.65
CA ALA A 332 3.40 1.34 -31.72
C ALA A 332 2.17 0.56 -31.26
N GLY A 333 1.01 1.22 -31.14
CA GLY A 333 -0.28 0.61 -30.88
C GLY A 333 -0.74 -0.30 -32.02
N GLN A 334 -0.64 0.17 -33.27
CA GLN A 334 -0.96 -0.65 -34.45
C GLN A 334 -0.08 -1.90 -34.55
N MET A 335 1.22 -1.77 -34.24
CA MET A 335 2.14 -2.91 -34.15
C MET A 335 1.72 -3.89 -33.04
N PHE A 336 1.30 -3.36 -31.89
CA PHE A 336 0.81 -4.15 -30.77
C PHE A 336 -0.48 -4.90 -31.10
N ASP A 337 -1.47 -4.23 -31.67
CA ASP A 337 -2.75 -4.85 -32.07
C ASP A 337 -2.53 -5.97 -33.09
N ARG A 338 -1.65 -5.76 -34.07
CA ARG A 338 -1.25 -6.80 -35.03
C ARG A 338 -0.63 -8.00 -34.30
N ALA A 339 0.29 -7.76 -33.36
CA ALA A 339 0.94 -8.83 -32.63
C ALA A 339 -0.02 -9.60 -31.70
N LEU A 340 -0.99 -8.92 -31.10
CA LEU A 340 -2.06 -9.59 -30.33
C LEU A 340 -2.90 -10.50 -31.22
N ALA A 341 -3.27 -10.03 -32.42
CA ALA A 341 -3.99 -10.85 -33.40
C ALA A 341 -3.19 -12.09 -33.81
N ASP A 342 -1.91 -11.93 -34.15
CA ASP A 342 -1.02 -13.04 -34.51
C ASP A 342 -0.74 -14.00 -33.33
N ALA A 343 -0.85 -13.51 -32.09
CA ALA A 343 -0.73 -14.31 -30.87
C ALA A 343 -2.06 -14.98 -30.46
N GLY A 344 -3.18 -14.68 -31.12
CA GLY A 344 -4.50 -15.17 -30.74
C GLY A 344 -5.06 -14.56 -29.47
N VAL A 345 -4.55 -13.40 -29.04
CA VAL A 345 -5.01 -12.69 -27.84
C VAL A 345 -6.11 -11.70 -28.23
N PRO A 346 -7.36 -11.87 -27.75
CA PRO A 346 -8.45 -10.97 -28.10
C PRO A 346 -8.27 -9.60 -27.43
N ARG A 347 -7.88 -8.57 -28.21
CA ARG A 347 -7.66 -7.19 -27.72
C ARG A 347 -8.81 -6.65 -26.85
N ALA A 348 -10.06 -6.95 -27.23
CA ALA A 348 -11.26 -6.51 -26.51
C ALA A 348 -11.41 -7.12 -25.10
N ALA A 349 -10.74 -8.24 -24.81
CA ALA A 349 -10.75 -8.89 -23.50
C ALA A 349 -9.53 -8.52 -22.63
N THR A 350 -8.74 -7.54 -23.07
CA THR A 350 -7.49 -7.13 -22.41
C THR A 350 -7.60 -5.71 -21.89
N TYR A 351 -6.97 -5.46 -20.74
CA TYR A 351 -6.80 -4.12 -20.21
C TYR A 351 -5.42 -3.59 -20.59
N VAL A 352 -5.33 -2.40 -21.15
CA VAL A 352 -4.07 -1.84 -21.66
C VAL A 352 -3.85 -0.47 -21.05
N THR A 353 -2.65 -0.24 -20.53
CA THR A 353 -2.30 1.00 -19.83
C THR A 353 -0.80 1.30 -19.97
N ASN A 354 -0.33 2.40 -19.37
CA ASN A 354 1.09 2.78 -19.34
C ASN A 354 1.60 3.02 -17.92
N ALA A 355 2.88 2.74 -17.68
CA ALA A 355 3.53 2.96 -16.38
C ALA A 355 3.45 4.42 -15.93
N VAL A 356 3.57 5.36 -16.86
CA VAL A 356 3.33 6.80 -16.65
C VAL A 356 2.12 7.23 -17.45
N LYS A 357 1.28 8.12 -16.91
CA LYS A 357 -0.01 8.52 -17.52
C LYS A 357 0.01 9.85 -18.30
N HIS A 358 1.14 10.55 -18.29
CA HIS A 358 1.31 11.82 -19.01
C HIS A 358 2.48 11.71 -19.98
N PHE A 359 2.33 12.31 -21.16
CA PHE A 359 3.37 12.26 -22.19
C PHE A 359 4.54 13.17 -21.84
N LYS A 360 5.73 12.59 -21.64
CA LYS A 360 6.98 13.34 -21.54
C LYS A 360 7.59 13.52 -22.93
N PHE A 361 7.85 14.77 -23.29
CA PHE A 361 8.46 15.12 -24.57
C PHE A 361 9.38 16.34 -24.47
N GLU A 362 10.28 16.43 -25.45
CA GLU A 362 11.08 17.62 -25.72
C GLU A 362 10.55 18.31 -26.99
N PRO A 363 10.22 19.61 -26.93
CA PRO A 363 9.76 20.35 -28.10
C PRO A 363 10.94 20.61 -29.05
N ARG A 364 10.80 20.20 -30.32
CA ARG A 364 11.74 20.53 -31.41
C ARG A 364 10.97 21.19 -32.55
N GLY A 365 10.95 22.52 -32.54
CA GLY A 365 10.09 23.30 -33.42
C GLY A 365 8.62 22.98 -33.15
N ARG A 366 7.87 22.56 -34.17
CA ARG A 366 6.45 22.14 -34.03
C ARG A 366 6.27 20.68 -33.60
N ARG A 367 7.35 19.89 -33.48
CA ARG A 367 7.27 18.45 -33.16
C ARG A 367 7.49 18.22 -31.67
N ARG A 368 6.73 17.29 -31.09
CA ARG A 368 6.91 16.78 -29.74
C ARG A 368 7.71 15.47 -29.80
N ILE A 369 8.97 15.51 -29.37
CA ILE A 369 9.85 14.34 -29.42
C ILE A 369 9.76 13.60 -28.10
N HIS A 370 9.35 12.34 -28.15
CA HIS A 370 9.25 11.48 -26.98
C HIS A 370 10.56 11.45 -26.17
N ALA A 371 10.47 11.75 -24.88
CA ALA A 371 11.57 11.63 -23.92
C ALA A 371 11.22 10.58 -22.86
N LYS A 372 12.16 9.72 -22.50
CA LYS A 372 11.91 8.59 -21.59
C LYS A 372 11.60 9.10 -20.16
N PRO A 373 10.60 8.51 -19.46
CA PRO A 373 10.39 8.80 -18.06
C PRO A 373 11.60 8.41 -17.19
N ASP A 374 11.91 9.26 -16.21
CA ASP A 374 12.95 9.01 -15.22
C ASP A 374 12.44 8.20 -14.02
N ALA A 375 13.35 7.89 -13.10
CA ALA A 375 13.06 7.12 -11.90
C ALA A 375 11.96 7.72 -11.02
N GLY A 376 11.99 9.04 -10.82
CA GLY A 376 11.07 9.74 -9.94
C GLY A 376 9.68 9.87 -10.55
N GLU A 377 9.60 10.08 -11.86
CA GLU A 377 8.33 10.10 -12.60
C GLU A 377 7.65 8.73 -12.59
N ILE A 378 8.42 7.65 -12.80
CA ILE A 378 7.91 6.28 -12.73
C ILE A 378 7.38 5.98 -11.32
N GLU A 379 8.14 6.31 -10.27
CA GLU A 379 7.73 6.05 -8.88
C GLU A 379 6.49 6.88 -8.50
N ALA A 380 6.43 8.15 -8.90
CA ALA A 380 5.28 9.01 -8.64
C ALA A 380 3.99 8.50 -9.32
N CYS A 381 4.11 7.93 -10.52
CA CYS A 381 2.98 7.40 -11.28
C CYS A 381 2.62 5.95 -10.93
N ARG A 382 3.54 5.20 -10.29
CA ARG A 382 3.36 3.80 -9.88
C ARG A 382 2.09 3.59 -9.05
N TRP A 383 1.69 4.58 -8.26
CA TRP A 383 0.44 4.55 -7.49
C TRP A 383 -0.79 4.25 -8.37
N TRP A 384 -0.88 4.81 -9.58
CA TRP A 384 -2.01 4.55 -10.49
C TRP A 384 -2.03 3.11 -10.98
N ILE A 385 -0.88 2.56 -11.34
CA ILE A 385 -0.74 1.16 -11.75
C ILE A 385 -1.16 0.23 -10.62
N GLU A 386 -0.73 0.51 -9.38
CA GLU A 386 -1.13 -0.27 -8.21
C GLU A 386 -2.66 -0.21 -7.99
N GLN A 387 -3.30 0.94 -8.21
CA GLN A 387 -4.77 1.05 -8.13
C GLN A 387 -5.47 0.27 -9.25
N GLU A 388 -5.00 0.37 -10.49
CA GLU A 388 -5.52 -0.39 -11.63
C GLU A 388 -5.41 -1.91 -11.35
N GLN A 389 -4.23 -2.39 -10.91
CA GLN A 389 -4.01 -3.81 -10.58
C GLN A 389 -4.89 -4.28 -9.42
N MET A 390 -5.02 -3.48 -8.35
CA MET A 390 -5.84 -3.81 -7.20
C MET A 390 -7.33 -3.95 -7.55
N LEU A 391 -7.81 -3.10 -8.45
CA LEU A 391 -9.21 -3.08 -8.90
C LEU A 391 -9.52 -4.19 -9.91
N LEU A 392 -8.68 -4.33 -10.93
CA LEU A 392 -8.85 -5.28 -12.03
C LEU A 392 -8.52 -6.71 -11.61
N ARG A 393 -7.48 -6.89 -10.79
CA ARG A 393 -6.90 -8.19 -10.40
C ARG A 393 -6.66 -9.12 -11.60
N PRO A 394 -5.90 -8.67 -12.61
CA PRO A 394 -5.59 -9.51 -13.76
C PRO A 394 -4.85 -10.77 -13.30
N LYS A 395 -5.12 -11.91 -13.95
CA LYS A 395 -4.37 -13.14 -13.69
C LYS A 395 -2.93 -13.01 -14.17
N VAL A 396 -2.75 -12.38 -15.33
CA VAL A 396 -1.45 -12.18 -15.99
C VAL A 396 -1.26 -10.70 -16.32
N THR A 397 -0.11 -10.14 -15.95
CA THR A 397 0.30 -8.78 -16.33
C THR A 397 1.53 -8.82 -17.24
N VAL A 398 1.50 -8.17 -18.39
CA VAL A 398 2.63 -8.13 -19.33
C VAL A 398 3.24 -6.73 -19.36
N ALA A 399 4.51 -6.63 -18.97
CA ALA A 399 5.32 -5.43 -19.11
C ALA A 399 5.92 -5.34 -20.52
N LEU A 400 5.52 -4.31 -21.26
CA LEU A 400 6.04 -3.96 -22.57
C LEU A 400 7.23 -3.00 -22.39
N GLY A 401 8.44 -3.55 -22.27
CA GLY A 401 9.66 -2.78 -22.12
C GLY A 401 10.12 -2.56 -20.67
N ALA A 402 11.29 -1.91 -20.55
CA ALA A 402 12.02 -1.81 -19.28
C ALA A 402 11.36 -0.88 -18.27
N THR A 403 10.70 0.18 -18.74
CA THR A 403 10.01 1.15 -17.88
C THR A 403 8.76 0.53 -17.24
N ALA A 404 7.97 -0.21 -18.02
CA ALA A 404 6.85 -1.00 -17.53
C ALA A 404 7.30 -2.07 -16.53
N ALA A 405 8.38 -2.79 -16.83
CA ALA A 405 8.92 -3.76 -15.90
C ALA A 405 9.36 -3.09 -14.59
N ARG A 406 10.01 -1.92 -14.67
CA ARG A 406 10.41 -1.18 -13.48
C ARG A 406 9.23 -0.74 -12.62
N SER A 407 8.14 -0.26 -13.21
CA SER A 407 6.96 0.18 -12.44
C SER A 407 6.30 -0.98 -11.72
N LEU A 408 6.19 -2.15 -12.36
CA LEU A 408 5.58 -3.34 -11.78
C LEU A 408 6.44 -3.97 -10.67
N PHE A 409 7.76 -4.09 -10.88
CA PHE A 409 8.64 -4.80 -9.96
C PHE A 409 9.32 -3.88 -8.91
N GLY A 410 9.18 -2.57 -9.03
CA GLY A 410 9.83 -1.58 -8.14
C GLY A 410 11.37 -1.53 -8.27
N LYS A 411 11.94 -2.20 -9.27
CA LYS A 411 13.39 -2.28 -9.50
C LYS A 411 13.71 -2.42 -10.98
N VAL A 412 14.96 -2.12 -11.37
CA VAL A 412 15.40 -2.25 -12.76
C VAL A 412 15.43 -3.74 -13.16
N MET A 413 14.79 -4.05 -14.28
CA MET A 413 14.71 -5.40 -14.86
C MET A 413 15.38 -5.41 -16.24
N THR A 414 16.14 -6.45 -16.54
CA THR A 414 16.81 -6.61 -17.85
C THR A 414 15.95 -7.46 -18.79
N ILE A 415 15.28 -6.82 -19.76
CA ILE A 415 14.33 -7.50 -20.69
C ILE A 415 14.92 -8.77 -21.29
N GLY A 416 16.12 -8.71 -21.88
CA GLY A 416 16.71 -9.86 -22.57
C GLY A 416 16.96 -11.09 -21.68
N ARG A 417 17.16 -10.89 -20.37
CA ARG A 417 17.31 -11.96 -19.37
C ARG A 417 15.96 -12.51 -18.89
N GLU A 418 14.96 -11.63 -18.83
CA GLU A 418 13.71 -11.88 -18.13
C GLU A 418 12.55 -12.28 -19.04
N ARG A 419 12.65 -12.03 -20.34
CA ARG A 419 11.63 -12.39 -21.32
C ARG A 419 11.46 -13.90 -21.48
N GLY A 420 10.26 -14.31 -21.89
CA GLY A 420 9.93 -15.73 -22.16
C GLY A 420 9.76 -16.60 -20.92
N ARG A 421 9.67 -16.02 -19.71
CA ARG A 421 9.39 -16.76 -18.47
C ARG A 421 8.38 -16.04 -17.59
N ALA A 422 7.62 -16.82 -16.82
CA ALA A 422 6.74 -16.33 -15.78
C ALA A 422 7.55 -15.78 -14.59
N LEU A 423 7.14 -14.61 -14.11
CA LEU A 423 7.68 -13.95 -12.92
C LEU A 423 6.55 -13.70 -11.93
N ARG A 424 6.90 -13.52 -10.65
CA ARG A 424 5.93 -13.17 -9.60
C ARG A 424 6.00 -11.68 -9.27
N LEU A 425 4.86 -11.01 -9.31
CA LEU A 425 4.75 -9.62 -8.86
C LEU A 425 4.87 -9.50 -7.33
N PRO A 426 5.41 -8.39 -6.78
CA PRO A 426 5.57 -8.20 -5.34
C PRO A 426 4.28 -8.26 -4.52
N ASP A 427 3.18 -7.79 -5.09
CA ASP A 427 1.82 -7.76 -4.55
C ASP A 427 1.02 -9.06 -4.83
N GLY A 428 1.62 -9.98 -5.58
CA GLY A 428 1.01 -11.23 -6.00
C GLY A 428 0.33 -11.12 -7.37
N GLY A 429 0.51 -12.16 -8.17
CA GLY A 429 0.09 -12.19 -9.57
C GLY A 429 1.24 -12.65 -10.44
N GLU A 430 0.92 -13.18 -11.61
CA GLU A 430 1.93 -13.57 -12.58
C GLU A 430 2.23 -12.41 -13.52
N ALA A 431 3.50 -12.22 -13.83
CA ALA A 431 3.94 -11.22 -14.78
C ALA A 431 4.93 -11.76 -15.81
N TRP A 432 4.83 -11.20 -17.01
CA TRP A 432 5.72 -11.49 -18.13
C TRP A 432 6.36 -10.19 -18.60
N ILE A 433 7.59 -10.26 -19.09
CA ILE A 433 8.31 -9.10 -19.62
C ILE A 433 8.61 -9.37 -21.10
N THR A 434 8.41 -8.38 -21.96
CA THR A 434 8.83 -8.44 -23.35
C THR A 434 9.31 -7.06 -23.84
N VAL A 435 9.71 -6.95 -25.09
CA VAL A 435 10.13 -5.68 -25.71
C VAL A 435 8.93 -4.74 -25.89
N HIS A 436 9.18 -3.44 -25.90
CA HIS A 436 8.14 -2.46 -26.23
C HIS A 436 7.88 -2.46 -27.75
N PRO A 437 6.63 -2.39 -28.25
CA PRO A 437 6.34 -2.42 -29.70
C PRO A 437 7.07 -1.34 -30.52
N SER A 438 7.32 -0.17 -29.93
CA SER A 438 8.11 0.89 -30.59
C SER A 438 9.57 0.52 -30.87
N TYR A 439 10.13 -0.46 -30.16
CA TYR A 439 11.46 -1.00 -30.45
C TYR A 439 11.49 -1.67 -31.82
N LEU A 440 10.44 -2.44 -32.16
CA LEU A 440 10.30 -3.13 -33.45
C LEU A 440 10.29 -2.13 -34.61
N LEU A 441 9.63 -0.98 -34.44
CA LEU A 441 9.57 0.09 -35.43
C LEU A 441 10.91 0.80 -35.66
N ARG A 442 11.85 0.70 -34.71
CA ARG A 442 13.16 1.34 -34.77
C ARG A 442 14.25 0.42 -35.30
N LEU A 443 13.95 -0.86 -35.55
CA LEU A 443 14.92 -1.79 -36.10
C LEU A 443 15.23 -1.45 -37.57
N PRO A 444 16.50 -1.15 -37.91
CA PRO A 444 16.87 -0.69 -39.25
C PRO A 444 16.81 -1.82 -40.28
N ASP A 445 17.08 -3.05 -39.85
CA ASP A 445 17.12 -4.23 -40.70
C ASP A 445 15.77 -4.98 -40.69
N GLU A 446 15.30 -5.36 -41.88
CA GLU A 446 14.00 -6.02 -42.06
C GLU A 446 14.01 -7.45 -41.50
N ALA A 447 15.10 -8.20 -41.68
CA ALA A 447 15.20 -9.57 -41.18
C ALA A 447 15.22 -9.59 -39.64
N ALA A 448 15.97 -8.67 -39.02
CA ALA A 448 15.99 -8.48 -37.58
C ALA A 448 14.62 -8.05 -37.06
N ARG A 449 13.90 -7.18 -37.79
CA ARG A 449 12.54 -6.77 -37.43
C ARG A 449 11.57 -7.94 -37.46
N GLN A 450 11.60 -8.76 -38.50
CA GLN A 450 10.75 -9.95 -38.62
C GLN A 450 11.06 -10.99 -37.54
N SER A 451 12.35 -11.25 -37.29
CA SER A 451 12.77 -12.17 -36.23
C SER A 451 12.33 -11.69 -34.85
N GLU A 452 12.54 -10.41 -34.53
CA GLU A 452 12.15 -9.89 -33.22
C GLU A 452 10.63 -9.78 -33.07
N TYR A 453 9.90 -9.50 -34.16
CA TYR A 453 8.44 -9.54 -34.20
C TYR A 453 7.92 -10.95 -33.88
N ALA A 454 8.48 -12.00 -34.50
CA ALA A 454 8.10 -13.38 -34.22
C ALA A 454 8.32 -13.73 -32.73
N ARG A 455 9.48 -13.35 -32.16
CA ARG A 455 9.75 -13.56 -30.73
C ARG A 455 8.80 -12.76 -29.82
N PHE A 456 8.41 -11.56 -30.23
CA PHE A 456 7.42 -10.75 -29.51
C PHE A 456 6.05 -11.43 -29.50
N VAL A 457 5.59 -11.95 -30.64
CA VAL A 457 4.36 -12.74 -30.74
C VAL A 457 4.43 -14.00 -29.87
N ASP A 458 5.56 -14.71 -29.84
CA ASP A 458 5.73 -15.90 -29.01
C ASP A 458 5.67 -15.57 -27.51
N ASP A 459 6.27 -14.46 -27.06
CA ASP A 459 6.13 -14.01 -25.66
C ASP A 459 4.66 -13.74 -25.30
N LEU A 460 3.88 -13.14 -26.21
CA LEU A 460 2.45 -12.89 -26.00
C LEU A 460 1.65 -14.19 -25.92
N LYS A 461 1.96 -15.19 -26.76
CA LYS A 461 1.33 -16.51 -26.71
C LYS A 461 1.60 -17.21 -25.39
N LEU A 462 2.85 -17.19 -24.91
CA LEU A 462 3.23 -17.79 -23.64
C LEU A 462 2.50 -17.12 -22.47
N ALA A 463 2.47 -15.79 -22.45
CA ALA A 463 1.74 -15.03 -21.43
C ALA A 463 0.22 -15.29 -21.48
N TYR A 464 -0.36 -15.43 -22.67
CA TYR A 464 -1.78 -15.73 -22.82
C TYR A 464 -2.15 -17.15 -22.39
N ALA A 465 -1.29 -18.13 -22.67
CA ALA A 465 -1.47 -19.50 -22.21
C ALA A 465 -1.59 -19.59 -20.67
N ALA A 466 -0.86 -18.74 -19.94
CA ALA A 466 -0.91 -18.67 -18.48
C ALA A 466 -2.25 -18.14 -17.92
N VAL A 467 -3.10 -17.50 -18.74
CA VAL A 467 -4.42 -17.01 -18.29
C VAL A 467 -5.41 -18.16 -18.00
N GLY A 468 -5.27 -19.28 -18.71
CA GLY A 468 -6.12 -20.47 -18.62
C GLY A 468 -5.55 -21.61 -17.78
N GLY A 469 -4.32 -21.50 -17.29
CA GLY A 469 -3.62 -22.50 -16.49
C GLY A 469 -3.95 -22.51 -15.01
#